data_AF-A0A542GMF9-F1
#
_entry.id   AF-A0A542GMF9-F1
#
_cell.length_a   1.000
_cell.length_b   1.000
_cell.length_c   1.000
_cell.angle_alpha   90.00
_cell.angle_beta   90.00
_cell.angle_gamma   90.00
#
_symmetry.space_group_name_H-M   'P 1'
#
loop_
_entity.id
_entity.type
_entity.pdbx_description
1 polymer ?
#
loop_
_entity_poly.entity_id
_entity_poly.type
_entity_poly.pdbx_seq_one_letter_code
_entity_poly.pdbx_strand_id
1 'polypeptide(L)'
;MKRIVGIALATAFVLGAVAFFLVQSADERATTDMVARAGRFAIPADWKLAQEIVRSEHFLCISTNPCPSLYREWDTGKELTANDVTAIVSGVGFEMKTDRPCQRQSNAIGVTTICHSSGTDGDYNYMLNVASPDPNEPQSVTLIVRPVH
;
A
#
# COMPACT_ATOMS: atom_id res chain seq x y z
N MET A 1 -9.89 -15.10 51.56
CA MET A 1 -10.72 -14.80 50.37
C MET A 1 -10.43 -13.45 49.73
N LYS A 2 -10.57 -12.28 50.41
CA LYS A 2 -10.36 -10.95 49.77
C LYS A 2 -8.99 -10.76 49.07
N ARG A 3 -7.88 -11.25 49.67
CA ARG A 3 -6.54 -11.16 49.05
C ARG A 3 -6.39 -12.03 47.80
N ILE A 4 -6.95 -13.25 47.82
CA ILE A 4 -6.88 -14.17 46.68
C ILE A 4 -7.69 -13.61 45.50
N VAL A 5 -8.87 -13.05 45.78
CA VAL A 5 -9.70 -12.37 44.76
C VAL A 5 -9.01 -11.14 44.19
N GLY A 6 -8.34 -10.34 45.04
CA GLY A 6 -7.55 -9.18 44.58
C GLY A 6 -6.37 -9.57 43.69
N ILE A 7 -5.64 -10.63 44.04
CA ILE A 7 -4.53 -11.15 43.23
C ILE A 7 -5.05 -11.70 41.89
N ALA A 8 -6.17 -12.43 41.90
CA ALA A 8 -6.76 -12.97 40.68
C ALA A 8 -7.20 -11.85 39.72
N LEU A 9 -7.84 -10.80 40.23
CA LEU A 9 -8.23 -9.63 39.43
C LEU A 9 -7.03 -8.86 38.87
N ALA A 10 -6.01 -8.61 39.69
CA ALA A 10 -4.79 -7.96 39.24
C ALA A 10 -4.08 -8.79 38.15
N THR A 11 -4.03 -10.11 38.30
CA THR A 11 -3.44 -11.02 37.31
C THR A 11 -4.21 -10.99 36.00
N ALA A 12 -5.55 -11.05 36.05
CA ALA A 12 -6.39 -10.96 34.86
C ALA A 12 -6.21 -9.61 34.13
N PHE A 13 -6.10 -8.50 34.86
CA PHE A 13 -5.85 -7.19 34.27
C PHE A 13 -4.49 -7.10 33.60
N VAL A 14 -3.44 -7.62 34.24
CA VAL A 14 -2.08 -7.66 33.66
C VAL A 14 -2.06 -8.53 32.39
N LEU A 15 -2.68 -9.71 32.42
CA LEU A 15 -2.76 -10.58 31.23
C LEU A 15 -3.52 -9.91 30.08
N GLY A 16 -4.63 -9.23 30.38
CA GLY A 16 -5.39 -8.46 29.39
C GLY A 16 -4.57 -7.32 28.79
N ALA A 17 -3.85 -6.57 29.62
CA ALA A 17 -2.97 -5.50 29.15
C ALA A 17 -1.84 -6.05 28.26
N VAL A 18 -1.18 -7.13 28.65
CA VAL A 18 -0.13 -7.77 27.85
C VAL A 18 -0.68 -8.23 26.50
N ALA A 19 -1.83 -8.91 26.47
CA ALA A 19 -2.46 -9.32 25.23
C ALA A 19 -2.79 -8.14 24.32
N PHE A 20 -3.33 -7.05 24.88
CA PHE A 20 -3.62 -5.82 24.14
C PHE A 20 -2.36 -5.21 23.52
N PHE A 21 -1.28 -5.06 24.29
CA PHE A 21 -0.02 -4.51 23.77
C PHE A 21 0.61 -5.40 22.70
N LEU A 22 0.50 -6.72 22.82
CA LEU A 22 1.01 -7.65 21.81
C LEU A 22 0.26 -7.45 20.48
N VAL A 23 -1.06 -7.37 20.50
CA VAL A 23 -1.88 -7.12 19.30
C VAL A 23 -1.53 -5.77 18.69
N GLN A 24 -1.53 -4.70 19.49
CA GLN A 24 -1.19 -3.35 19.01
C GLN A 24 0.21 -3.31 18.38
N SER A 25 1.20 -3.97 19.01
CA SER A 25 2.56 -4.02 18.47
C SER A 25 2.66 -4.80 17.15
N ALA A 26 1.81 -5.81 16.95
CA ALA A 26 1.75 -6.56 15.70
C ALA A 26 1.16 -5.69 14.58
N ASP A 27 0.05 -4.98 14.86
CA ASP A 27 -0.61 -4.09 13.90
C ASP A 27 0.31 -2.94 13.46
N GLU A 28 1.05 -2.34 14.42
CA GLU A 28 2.04 -1.30 14.14
C GLU A 28 3.21 -1.81 13.29
N ARG A 29 3.67 -3.05 13.54
CA ARG A 29 4.72 -3.67 12.73
C ARG A 29 4.26 -3.93 11.30
N ALA A 30 3.08 -4.49 11.10
CA ALA A 30 2.54 -4.76 9.77
C ALA A 30 2.35 -3.46 8.97
N THR A 31 1.86 -2.41 9.65
CA THR A 31 1.74 -1.06 9.07
C THR A 31 3.10 -0.50 8.67
N THR A 32 4.08 -0.58 9.56
CA THR A 32 5.45 -0.11 9.32
C THR A 32 6.10 -0.87 8.15
N ASP A 33 5.90 -2.18 8.08
CA ASP A 33 6.43 -3.02 7.00
C ASP A 33 5.82 -2.63 5.65
N MET A 34 4.50 -2.41 5.57
CA MET A 34 3.86 -1.93 4.33
C MET A 34 4.43 -0.59 3.86
N VAL A 35 4.64 0.36 4.78
CA VAL A 35 5.23 1.67 4.47
C VAL A 35 6.67 1.51 3.99
N ALA A 36 7.48 0.70 4.66
CA ALA A 36 8.86 0.43 4.28
C ALA A 36 8.95 -0.23 2.90
N ARG A 37 8.07 -1.20 2.63
CA ARG A 37 7.97 -1.89 1.34
C ARG A 37 7.55 -0.96 0.21
N ALA A 38 6.58 -0.07 0.46
CA ALA A 38 6.18 0.98 -0.48
C ALA A 38 7.32 1.97 -0.75
N GLY A 39 8.17 2.24 0.25
CA GLY A 39 9.36 3.08 0.13
C GLY A 39 10.46 2.51 -0.78
N ARG A 40 10.35 1.26 -1.24
CA ARG A 40 11.29 0.67 -2.20
C ARG A 40 11.07 1.13 -3.65
N PHE A 41 9.90 1.69 -3.94
CA PHE A 41 9.62 2.26 -5.27
C PHE A 41 10.39 3.56 -5.43
N ALA A 42 11.07 3.72 -6.56
CA ALA A 42 11.86 4.92 -6.86
C ALA A 42 10.95 6.06 -7.35
N ILE A 43 10.04 6.52 -6.48
CA ILE A 43 9.12 7.62 -6.78
C ILE A 43 9.91 8.93 -6.86
N PRO A 44 9.82 9.68 -7.98
CA PRO A 44 10.50 10.96 -8.12
C PRO A 44 10.04 11.98 -7.07
N ALA A 45 10.98 12.77 -6.54
CA ALA A 45 10.72 13.71 -5.44
C ALA A 45 9.93 14.95 -5.86
N ASP A 46 9.86 15.23 -7.17
CA ASP A 46 9.08 16.30 -7.77
C ASP A 46 7.59 15.95 -7.89
N TRP A 47 7.22 14.67 -7.72
CA TRP A 47 5.83 14.24 -7.76
C TRP A 47 5.08 14.66 -6.50
N LYS A 48 3.86 15.16 -6.70
CA LYS A 48 3.02 15.61 -5.60
C LYS A 48 2.16 14.45 -5.11
N LEU A 49 2.33 14.08 -3.84
CA LEU A 49 1.43 13.13 -3.20
C LEU A 49 0.02 13.74 -3.14
N ALA A 50 -0.91 13.15 -3.89
CA ALA A 50 -2.31 13.56 -3.97
C ALA A 50 -3.13 12.91 -2.86
N GLN A 51 -2.87 11.63 -2.60
CA GLN A 51 -3.59 10.86 -1.59
C GLN A 51 -2.70 9.78 -0.97
N GLU A 52 -2.86 9.55 0.32
CA GLU A 52 -2.30 8.40 1.02
C GLU A 52 -3.36 7.82 1.97
N ILE A 53 -3.54 6.50 1.92
CA ILE A 53 -4.38 5.76 2.84
C ILE A 53 -3.56 4.56 3.32
N VAL A 54 -3.32 4.51 4.63
CA VAL A 54 -2.70 3.35 5.27
C VAL A 54 -3.76 2.69 6.15
N ARG A 55 -4.15 1.46 5.77
CA ARG A 55 -5.09 0.64 6.51
C ARG A 55 -4.29 -0.36 7.33
N SER A 56 -4.34 -0.22 8.64
CA SER A 56 -3.70 -1.14 9.57
C SER A 56 -4.34 -2.52 9.53
N GLU A 57 -3.63 -3.48 10.11
CA GLU A 57 -4.17 -4.82 10.29
C GLU A 57 -5.34 -4.80 11.29
N HIS A 58 -6.33 -5.64 10.99
CA HIS A 58 -7.49 -5.84 11.83
C HIS A 58 -7.70 -7.33 12.02
N PHE A 59 -8.14 -7.74 13.23
CA PHE A 59 -8.35 -9.15 13.58
C PHE A 59 -9.24 -9.92 12.58
N LEU A 60 -10.20 -9.25 11.95
CA LEU A 60 -11.00 -9.78 10.86
C LEU A 60 -11.20 -8.72 9.78
N CYS A 61 -10.90 -9.10 8.54
CA CYS A 61 -11.16 -8.29 7.36
C CYS A 61 -12.48 -8.75 6.73
N ILE A 62 -13.54 -7.93 6.84
CA ILE A 62 -14.90 -8.25 6.39
C ILE A 62 -15.59 -6.98 5.92
N SER A 63 -16.03 -6.91 4.66
CA SER A 63 -16.88 -5.85 4.06
C SER A 63 -16.68 -4.41 4.60
N THR A 64 -17.23 -4.08 5.77
CA THR A 64 -17.11 -2.77 6.45
C THR A 64 -15.78 -2.54 7.16
N ASN A 65 -14.96 -3.58 7.33
CA ASN A 65 -13.62 -3.55 7.90
C ASN A 65 -12.61 -4.00 6.82
N PRO A 66 -12.04 -3.06 6.05
CA PRO A 66 -11.20 -3.37 4.90
C PRO A 66 -9.86 -3.99 5.31
N CYS A 67 -9.32 -4.86 4.45
CA CYS A 67 -8.04 -5.53 4.70
C CYS A 67 -6.88 -4.54 4.84
N PRO A 68 -5.84 -4.89 5.61
CA PRO A 68 -4.61 -4.13 5.65
C PRO A 68 -4.07 -3.89 4.25
N SER A 69 -3.80 -2.63 3.97
CA SER A 69 -3.31 -2.18 2.67
C SER A 69 -2.78 -0.76 2.77
N LEU A 70 -1.80 -0.47 1.95
CA LEU A 70 -1.32 0.88 1.69
C LEU A 70 -1.74 1.27 0.29
N TYR A 71 -2.34 2.44 0.17
CA TYR A 71 -2.66 3.13 -1.07
C TYR A 71 -1.93 4.46 -1.08
N ARG A 72 -1.21 4.75 -2.16
CA ARG A 72 -0.64 6.08 -2.41
C ARG A 72 -0.94 6.47 -3.83
N GLU A 73 -1.27 7.73 -4.02
CA GLU A 73 -1.50 8.32 -5.33
C GLU A 73 -0.68 9.59 -5.46
N TRP A 74 0.00 9.72 -6.59
CA TRP A 74 0.79 10.88 -6.95
C TRP A 74 0.28 11.51 -8.23
N ASP A 75 0.26 12.83 -8.24
CA ASP A 75 0.23 13.63 -9.46
C ASP A 75 1.68 13.83 -9.93
N THR A 76 1.94 13.40 -11.15
CA THR A 76 3.28 13.38 -11.72
C THR A 76 3.68 14.73 -12.32
N GLY A 77 2.73 15.64 -12.53
CA GLY A 77 2.96 16.95 -13.16
C GLY A 77 3.42 16.88 -14.63
N LYS A 78 3.49 15.68 -15.23
CA LYS A 78 3.94 15.44 -16.61
C LYS A 78 3.31 14.18 -17.20
N GLU A 79 3.47 13.97 -18.50
CA GLU A 79 3.25 12.64 -19.06
C GLU A 79 4.45 11.73 -18.75
N LEU A 80 4.18 10.50 -18.33
CA LEU A 80 5.24 9.51 -18.13
C LEU A 80 5.56 8.79 -19.43
N THR A 81 6.85 8.51 -19.61
CA THR A 81 7.34 7.57 -20.61
C THR A 81 7.38 6.17 -20.03
N ALA A 82 7.46 5.15 -20.89
CA ALA A 82 7.69 3.77 -20.46
C ALA A 82 8.98 3.62 -19.62
N ASN A 83 10.00 4.45 -19.88
CA ASN A 83 11.24 4.45 -19.12
C ASN A 83 11.06 5.03 -17.71
N ASP A 84 10.22 6.06 -17.53
CA ASP A 84 9.91 6.59 -16.20
C ASP A 84 9.26 5.48 -15.33
N VAL A 85 8.29 4.75 -15.88
CA VAL A 85 7.61 3.65 -15.16
C VAL A 85 8.57 2.50 -14.86
N THR A 86 9.41 2.14 -15.83
CA THR A 86 10.45 1.10 -15.63
C THR A 86 11.43 1.51 -14.53
N ALA A 87 11.85 2.78 -14.49
CA ALA A 87 12.76 3.28 -13.47
C ALA A 87 12.14 3.17 -12.06
N ILE A 88 10.85 3.52 -11.93
CA ILE A 88 10.10 3.44 -10.67
C ILE A 88 10.08 2.02 -10.11
N VAL A 89 9.80 1.03 -10.96
CA VAL A 89 9.69 -0.38 -10.53
C VAL A 89 11.04 -1.08 -10.45
N SER A 90 12.09 -0.60 -11.12
CA SER A 90 13.41 -1.26 -11.13
C SER A 90 14.09 -1.33 -9.74
N GLY A 91 13.76 -0.39 -8.84
CA GLY A 91 14.36 -0.31 -7.50
C GLY A 91 13.78 -1.27 -6.46
N VAL A 92 12.71 -2.00 -6.78
CA VAL A 92 11.94 -2.74 -5.75
C VAL A 92 12.59 -4.06 -5.31
N GLY A 93 13.53 -4.60 -6.09
CA GLY A 93 14.28 -5.82 -5.77
C GLY A 93 13.57 -7.14 -6.06
N PHE A 94 12.41 -7.10 -6.74
CA PHE A 94 11.65 -8.27 -7.21
C PHE A 94 11.03 -7.98 -8.58
N GLU A 95 10.56 -9.03 -9.27
CA GLU A 95 9.97 -8.88 -10.60
C GLU A 95 8.61 -8.18 -10.54
N MET A 96 8.46 -7.10 -11.30
CA MET A 96 7.20 -6.42 -11.58
C MET A 96 6.83 -6.63 -13.04
N LYS A 97 5.65 -7.19 -13.30
CA LYS A 97 5.13 -7.44 -14.64
C LYS A 97 4.18 -6.33 -15.04
N THR A 98 4.53 -5.58 -16.08
CA THR A 98 3.66 -4.58 -16.69
C THR A 98 2.82 -5.22 -17.79
N ASP A 99 1.50 -5.01 -17.74
CA ASP A 99 0.52 -5.61 -18.67
C ASP A 99 0.70 -5.15 -20.13
N ARG A 100 1.06 -3.89 -20.34
CA ARG A 100 1.24 -3.26 -21.65
C ARG A 100 2.15 -2.04 -21.56
N PRO A 101 2.69 -1.53 -22.69
CA PRO A 101 3.46 -0.29 -22.68
C PRO A 101 2.68 0.86 -22.03
N CYS A 102 3.33 1.62 -21.17
CA CYS A 102 2.74 2.76 -20.47
C CYS A 102 2.62 3.98 -21.38
N GLN A 103 1.80 3.86 -22.43
CA GLN A 103 1.50 4.93 -23.38
C GLN A 103 -0.01 5.02 -23.63
N ARG A 104 -0.57 6.23 -23.52
CA ARG A 104 -2.00 6.46 -23.78
C ARG A 104 -2.33 6.08 -25.23
N GLN A 105 -3.39 5.30 -25.41
CA GLN A 105 -3.90 4.97 -26.74
C GLN A 105 -4.63 6.18 -27.34
N SER A 106 -4.44 6.43 -28.63
CA SER A 106 -4.99 7.60 -29.33
C SER A 106 -6.53 7.66 -29.37
N ASN A 107 -7.19 6.52 -29.17
CA ASN A 107 -8.66 6.40 -29.14
C ASN A 107 -9.22 6.36 -27.70
N ALA A 108 -8.40 6.51 -26.66
CA ALA A 108 -8.89 6.54 -25.29
C ALA A 108 -9.57 7.88 -24.98
N ILE A 109 -10.82 7.81 -24.50
CA ILE A 109 -11.64 8.98 -24.14
C ILE A 109 -11.77 9.03 -22.61
N GLY A 110 -11.53 10.21 -22.04
CA GLY A 110 -11.59 10.45 -20.59
C GLY A 110 -10.52 9.68 -19.81
N VAL A 111 -10.76 9.54 -18.50
CA VAL A 111 -9.81 8.91 -17.57
C VAL A 111 -9.62 7.44 -17.93
N THR A 112 -8.37 7.04 -18.16
CA THR A 112 -8.03 5.66 -18.50
C THR A 112 -6.77 5.19 -17.77
N THR A 113 -6.78 3.94 -17.32
CA THR A 113 -5.55 3.27 -16.88
C THR A 113 -4.75 2.86 -18.10
N ILE A 114 -3.58 3.48 -18.27
CA ILE A 114 -2.69 3.29 -19.39
C ILE A 114 -1.94 1.96 -19.27
N CYS A 115 -1.40 1.68 -18.09
CA CYS A 115 -0.72 0.43 -17.78
C CYS A 115 -0.87 0.10 -16.30
N HIS A 116 -0.67 -1.18 -16.01
CA HIS A 116 -0.70 -1.77 -14.68
C HIS A 116 0.52 -2.67 -14.54
N SER A 117 1.31 -2.42 -13.50
CA SER A 117 2.41 -3.29 -13.11
C SER A 117 2.07 -4.01 -11.81
N SER A 118 2.29 -5.32 -11.76
CA SER A 118 2.08 -6.10 -10.55
C SER A 118 3.23 -7.05 -10.27
N GLY A 119 3.46 -7.31 -8.99
CA GLY A 119 4.47 -8.25 -8.52
C GLY A 119 4.14 -8.75 -7.12
N THR A 120 4.90 -9.73 -6.68
CA THR A 120 4.78 -10.34 -5.35
C THR A 120 6.15 -10.45 -4.72
N ASP A 121 6.23 -10.20 -3.41
CA ASP A 121 7.46 -10.36 -2.63
C ASP A 121 7.12 -10.88 -1.23
N GLY A 122 7.40 -12.17 -1.01
CA GLY A 122 6.96 -12.89 0.18
C GLY A 122 5.44 -12.86 0.31
N ASP A 123 4.97 -12.47 1.49
CA ASP A 123 3.55 -12.42 1.83
C ASP A 123 2.86 -11.11 1.38
N TYR A 124 3.39 -10.42 0.36
CA TYR A 124 2.83 -9.15 -0.11
C TYR A 124 2.62 -9.12 -1.62
N ASN A 125 1.50 -8.54 -2.02
CA ASN A 125 1.14 -8.17 -3.38
C ASN A 125 1.36 -6.67 -3.62
N TYR A 126 1.85 -6.35 -4.81
CA TYR A 126 2.14 -4.99 -5.26
C TYR A 126 1.38 -4.71 -6.55
N MET A 127 0.76 -3.54 -6.64
CA MET A 127 0.13 -3.05 -7.86
C MET A 127 0.51 -1.58 -8.05
N LEU A 128 0.96 -1.24 -9.25
CA LEU A 128 1.26 0.12 -9.68
C LEU A 128 0.40 0.42 -10.91
N ASN A 129 -0.53 1.36 -10.81
CA ASN A 129 -1.35 1.80 -11.93
C ASN A 129 -0.86 3.16 -12.41
N VAL A 130 -0.81 3.36 -13.72
CA VAL A 130 -0.61 4.67 -14.33
C VAL A 130 -1.89 5.05 -15.05
N ALA A 131 -2.51 6.15 -14.66
CA ALA A 131 -3.72 6.67 -15.26
C ALA A 131 -3.46 8.01 -15.96
N SER A 132 -4.17 8.24 -17.05
CA SER A 132 -4.19 9.52 -17.75
C SER A 132 -5.62 10.05 -17.78
N PRO A 133 -5.86 11.28 -17.28
CA PRO A 133 -7.18 11.88 -17.31
C PRO A 133 -7.60 12.23 -18.75
N ASP A 134 -6.68 12.83 -19.53
CA ASP A 134 -6.90 13.20 -20.92
C ASP A 134 -5.56 13.26 -21.70
N PRO A 135 -5.57 13.37 -23.04
CA PRO A 135 -4.35 13.53 -23.83
C PRO A 135 -3.59 14.81 -23.47
N ASN A 136 -2.26 14.74 -23.33
CA ASN A 136 -1.37 15.85 -22.95
C ASN A 136 -1.58 16.38 -21.52
N GLU A 137 -2.38 15.70 -20.70
CA GLU A 137 -2.55 16.04 -19.30
C GLU A 137 -1.60 15.22 -18.42
N PRO A 138 -1.13 15.79 -17.28
CA PRO A 138 -0.35 15.07 -16.30
C PRO A 138 -0.99 13.74 -15.89
N GLN A 139 -0.17 12.71 -15.77
CA GLN A 139 -0.64 11.39 -15.37
C GLN A 139 -0.69 11.28 -13.85
N SER A 140 -1.56 10.40 -13.34
CA SER A 140 -1.52 9.98 -11.95
C SER A 140 -0.94 8.58 -11.84
N VAL A 141 -0.20 8.34 -10.76
CA VAL A 141 0.34 7.03 -10.43
C VAL A 141 -0.22 6.59 -9.10
N THR A 142 -0.75 5.38 -9.06
CA THR A 142 -1.29 4.76 -7.86
C THR A 142 -0.47 3.54 -7.50
N LEU A 143 0.04 3.49 -6.27
CA LEU A 143 0.68 2.32 -5.68
C LEU A 143 -0.24 1.70 -4.63
N ILE A 144 -0.41 0.38 -4.73
CA ILE A 144 -1.10 -0.43 -3.73
C ILE A 144 -0.13 -1.51 -3.25
N VAL A 145 0.03 -1.60 -1.93
CA VAL A 145 0.76 -2.68 -1.25
C VAL A 145 -0.20 -3.35 -0.28
N ARG A 146 -0.34 -4.66 -0.34
CA ARG A 146 -1.21 -5.39 0.57
C ARG A 146 -0.65 -6.79 0.87
N PRO A 147 -0.91 -7.36 2.05
CA PRO A 147 -0.57 -8.75 2.32
C PRO A 147 -1.28 -9.73 1.36
N VAL A 148 -0.72 -10.93 1.22
CA VAL A 148 -1.36 -12.11 0.62
C VAL A 148 -2.20 -12.75 1.74
N HIS A 149 -3.49 -12.94 1.50
CA HIS A 149 -4.40 -13.63 2.42
C HIS A 149 -4.97 -14.87 1.73
#